data_AF-A0A235BWI6-F1
#
_entry.id   AF-A0A235BWI6-F1
#
_cell.length_a   1.000
_cell.length_b   1.000
_cell.length_c   1.000
_cell.angle_alpha   90.00
_cell.angle_beta   90.00
_cell.angle_gamma   90.00
#
_symmetry.space_group_name_H-M   'P 1'
#
loop_
_entity.id
_entity.type
_entity.pdbx_description
1 polymer ?
#
loop_
_entity_poly.entity_id
_entity_poly.type
_entity_poly.pdbx_seq_one_letter_code
_entity_poly.pdbx_strand_id
1 'polypeptide(L)'
;MNELAKEIADWREEKGFITSWDNMLEKLMLVVSEVSEAAECYRNDDKEGFNEEIADTFIRLFDISGTLGIDIEKEIGEKMEKNRKRPYRHGKKMGDVGR
;
A
#
# COMPACT_ATOMS: atom_id res chain seq x y z
N MET A 1 1.84 9.42 9.03
CA MET A 1 1.10 8.42 8.23
C MET A 1 -0.31 8.24 8.74
N ASN A 2 -0.55 8.06 10.05
CA ASN A 2 -1.91 7.94 10.59
C ASN A 2 -2.78 9.19 10.31
N GLU A 3 -2.23 10.39 10.51
CA GLU A 3 -2.92 11.65 10.20
C GLU A 3 -3.27 11.76 8.70
N LEU A 4 -2.30 11.46 7.83
CA LEU A 4 -2.50 11.45 6.38
C LEU A 4 -3.53 10.40 5.94
N ALA A 5 -3.52 9.22 6.56
CA ALA A 5 -4.50 8.16 6.29
C ALA A 5 -5.92 8.62 6.63
N LYS A 6 -6.08 9.32 7.76
CA LYS A 6 -7.35 9.92 8.14
C LYS A 6 -7.78 10.99 7.15
N GLU A 7 -6.89 11.91 6.79
CA GLU A 7 -7.19 12.97 5.80
C GLU A 7 -7.64 12.39 4.45
N ILE A 8 -6.97 11.35 3.96
CA ILE A 8 -7.32 10.67 2.71
C ILE A 8 -8.68 9.97 2.84
N ALA A 9 -8.94 9.28 3.95
CA ALA A 9 -10.23 8.61 4.16
C ALA A 9 -11.38 9.64 4.19
N ASP A 10 -11.22 10.73 4.95
CA ASP A 10 -12.21 11.81 5.04
C ASP A 10 -12.47 12.42 3.65
N TRP A 11 -11.41 12.76 2.90
CA TRP A 11 -11.52 13.29 1.54
C TRP A 11 -12.22 12.33 0.58
N ARG A 12 -11.94 11.02 0.65
CA ARG A 12 -12.56 10.04 -0.23
C ARG A 12 -14.04 9.84 0.06
N GLU A 13 -14.41 9.85 1.33
CA GLU A 13 -15.82 9.83 1.75
C GLU A 13 -16.55 11.08 1.26
N GLU A 14 -15.96 12.27 1.38
CA GLU A 14 -16.50 13.53 0.83
C GLU A 14 -16.72 13.47 -0.69
N LYS A 15 -15.89 12.71 -1.42
CA LYS A 15 -16.05 12.47 -2.87
C LYS A 15 -17.04 11.36 -3.21
N GLY A 16 -17.68 10.75 -2.21
CA GLY A 16 -18.67 9.69 -2.39
C GLY A 16 -18.06 8.30 -2.62
N PHE A 17 -16.76 8.12 -2.37
CA PHE A 17 -16.14 6.80 -2.39
C PHE A 17 -16.34 6.13 -1.03
N ILE A 18 -17.32 5.23 -0.95
CA ILE A 18 -17.60 4.48 0.27
C ILE A 18 -16.55 3.38 0.46
N THR A 19 -15.86 3.40 1.59
CA THR A 19 -14.98 2.33 2.06
C THR A 19 -15.55 1.78 3.37
N SER A 20 -15.66 0.46 3.50
CA SER A 20 -16.10 -0.19 4.73
C SER A 20 -15.62 -1.64 4.78
N TRP A 21 -15.90 -2.33 5.88
CA TRP A 21 -15.59 -3.76 5.98
C TRP A 21 -16.35 -4.59 4.94
N ASP A 22 -17.58 -4.20 4.59
CA ASP A 22 -18.46 -4.96 3.70
C ASP A 22 -17.99 -4.99 2.24
N ASN A 23 -17.21 -3.98 1.81
CA ASN A 23 -16.67 -3.89 0.46
C ASN A 23 -15.14 -4.02 0.40
N MET A 24 -14.50 -4.54 1.47
CA MET A 24 -13.05 -4.56 1.57
C MET A 24 -12.36 -5.33 0.43
N LEU A 25 -12.97 -6.41 -0.09
CA LEU A 25 -12.43 -7.14 -1.24
C LEU A 25 -12.31 -6.25 -2.49
N GLU A 26 -13.30 -5.41 -2.76
CA GLU A 26 -13.25 -4.44 -3.85
C GLU A 26 -12.08 -3.47 -3.65
N LYS A 27 -11.94 -2.91 -2.45
CA LYS A 27 -10.88 -1.95 -2.13
C LYS A 27 -9.48 -2.55 -2.23
N LEU A 28 -9.31 -3.78 -1.76
CA LEU A 28 -8.06 -4.51 -1.91
C LEU A 28 -7.73 -4.78 -3.38
N MET A 29 -8.72 -5.08 -4.22
CA MET A 29 -8.49 -5.26 -5.65
C MET A 29 -8.12 -3.96 -6.36
N LEU A 30 -8.63 -2.80 -5.91
CA LEU A 30 -8.15 -1.50 -6.42
C LEU A 30 -6.67 -1.28 -6.12
N VAL A 31 -6.19 -1.63 -4.92
CA VAL A 31 -4.74 -1.59 -4.60
C VAL A 31 -3.94 -2.48 -5.55
N VAL A 32 -4.45 -3.68 -5.87
CA VAL A 32 -3.78 -4.60 -6.81
C VAL A 32 -3.73 -4.03 -8.23
N SER A 33 -4.76 -3.29 -8.65
CA SER A 33 -4.77 -2.59 -9.93
C SER A 33 -3.66 -1.54 -10.00
N GLU A 34 -3.53 -0.64 -9.02
CA GLU A 34 -2.49 0.41 -9.04
C GLU A 34 -1.07 -0.22 -9.10
N VAL A 35 -0.86 -1.33 -8.39
CA VAL A 35 0.42 -2.08 -8.47
C VAL A 35 0.64 -2.70 -9.84
N SER A 36 -0.42 -3.12 -10.52
CA SER A 36 -0.36 -3.66 -11.89
C SER A 36 -0.05 -2.57 -12.91
N GLU A 37 -0.59 -1.36 -12.72
CA GLU A 37 -0.33 -0.17 -13.53
C GLU A 37 1.13 0.30 -13.35
N ALA A 38 1.62 0.34 -12.10
CA ALA A 38 3.05 0.58 -11.83
C ALA A 38 3.94 -0.44 -12.55
N ALA A 39 3.58 -1.72 -12.54
CA ALA A 39 4.33 -2.75 -13.25
C ALA A 39 4.31 -2.54 -14.78
N GLU A 40 3.23 -1.98 -15.33
CA GLU A 40 3.13 -1.61 -16.74
C GLU A 40 4.02 -0.42 -17.09
N CYS A 41 3.98 0.66 -16.30
CA CYS A 41 4.87 1.82 -16.46
C CYS A 41 6.35 1.38 -16.45
N TYR A 42 6.73 0.49 -15.53
CA TYR A 42 8.09 -0.06 -15.50
C TYR A 42 8.46 -0.82 -16.78
N ARG A 43 7.55 -1.64 -17.34
CA ARG A 43 7.79 -2.35 -18.61
C ARG A 43 8.01 -1.41 -19.79
N ASN A 44 7.42 -0.21 -19.71
CA ASN A 44 7.45 0.79 -20.77
C ASN A 44 8.53 1.87 -20.56
N ASP A 45 9.41 1.74 -19.54
CA ASP A 45 10.39 2.76 -19.11
C ASP A 45 9.77 4.13 -18.80
N ASP A 46 8.50 4.14 -18.41
CA ASP A 46 7.76 5.33 -17.97
C ASP A 46 7.96 5.54 -16.47
N LYS A 47 8.96 6.35 -16.12
CA LYS A 47 9.32 6.62 -14.72
C LYS A 47 8.37 7.58 -14.03
N GLU A 48 7.77 8.51 -14.77
CA GLU A 48 6.83 9.48 -14.21
C GLU A 48 5.53 8.78 -13.83
N GLY A 49 4.95 8.00 -14.76
CA GLY A 49 3.79 7.17 -14.47
C GLY A 49 4.07 6.15 -13.37
N PHE A 50 5.25 5.50 -13.37
CA PHE A 50 5.60 4.59 -12.26
C PHE A 50 5.53 5.26 -10.88
N ASN A 51 6.02 6.50 -10.74
CA ASN A 51 5.98 7.20 -9.48
C ASN A 51 4.55 7.59 -9.08
N GLU A 52 3.72 7.96 -10.05
CA GLU A 52 2.30 8.27 -9.85
C GLU A 52 1.54 7.04 -9.34
N GLU A 53 1.69 5.88 -9.99
CA GLU A 53 1.00 4.65 -9.60
C GLU A 53 1.45 4.10 -8.24
N ILE A 54 2.72 4.31 -7.87
CA ILE A 54 3.20 4.02 -6.52
C ILE A 54 2.51 4.93 -5.49
N ALA A 55 2.35 6.22 -5.79
CA ALA A 55 1.63 7.14 -4.91
C ALA A 55 0.15 6.74 -4.77
N ASP A 56 -0.51 6.38 -5.87
CA ASP A 56 -1.89 5.92 -5.88
C ASP A 56 -2.07 4.65 -5.06
N THR A 57 -1.14 3.71 -5.15
CA THR A 57 -1.10 2.52 -4.27
C THR A 57 -1.11 2.91 -2.79
N PHE A 58 -0.28 3.88 -2.38
CA PHE A 58 -0.27 4.37 -1.00
C PHE A 58 -1.58 5.06 -0.61
N ILE A 59 -2.16 5.87 -1.50
CA ILE A 59 -3.43 6.55 -1.27
C ILE A 59 -4.56 5.52 -1.02
N ARG A 60 -4.62 4.44 -1.80
CA ARG A 60 -5.60 3.35 -1.59
C ARG A 60 -5.38 2.63 -0.25
N LEU A 61 -4.14 2.34 0.12
CA LEU A 61 -3.82 1.72 1.41
C LEU A 61 -4.16 2.66 2.58
N PHE A 62 -3.92 3.95 2.41
CA PHE A 62 -4.23 4.98 3.41
C PHE A 62 -5.72 5.18 3.60
N ASP A 63 -6.51 5.22 2.52
CA ASP A 63 -7.97 5.16 2.56
C ASP A 63 -8.46 3.97 3.42
N ILE A 64 -8.01 2.75 3.10
CA ILE A 64 -8.37 1.55 3.87
C ILE A 64 -8.00 1.70 5.35
N SER A 65 -6.76 2.11 5.64
CA SER A 65 -6.29 2.21 7.02
C SER A 65 -7.00 3.31 7.82
N GLY A 66 -7.24 4.47 7.20
CA GLY A 66 -7.95 5.60 7.81
C GLY A 66 -9.40 5.25 8.09
N THR A 67 -10.11 4.69 7.11
CA THR A 67 -11.52 4.31 7.27
C THR A 67 -11.73 3.21 8.30
N LEU A 68 -10.83 2.23 8.38
CA LEU A 68 -10.93 1.15 9.37
C LEU A 68 -10.34 1.51 10.75
N GLY A 69 -9.76 2.71 10.90
CA GLY A 69 -9.11 3.12 12.15
C GLY A 69 -7.87 2.29 12.51
N ILE A 70 -7.14 1.81 11.50
CA ILE A 70 -5.89 1.05 11.69
C ILE A 70 -4.77 2.03 12.03
N ASP A 71 -4.10 1.81 13.17
CA ASP A 71 -2.86 2.49 13.53
C ASP A 71 -1.71 1.93 12.68
N ILE A 72 -1.61 2.40 11.44
CA ILE A 72 -0.68 1.85 10.44
C ILE A 72 0.78 2.12 10.82
N GLU A 73 1.07 3.23 11.52
CA GLU A 73 2.42 3.51 12.02
C GLU A 73 2.88 2.48 13.04
N LYS A 74 2.01 2.15 14.00
CA LYS A 74 2.28 1.10 14.98
C LYS A 74 2.45 -0.27 14.31
N GLU A 75 1.52 -0.66 13.44
CA GLU A 75 1.58 -1.96 12.74
C GLU A 75 2.87 -2.12 11.92
N ILE A 76 3.27 -1.06 11.18
CA ILE A 76 4.53 -1.04 10.45
C ILE A 76 5.71 -1.12 11.42
N GLY A 77 5.70 -0.34 12.50
CA GLY A 77 6.75 -0.34 13.51
C GLY A 77 6.98 -1.73 14.10
N GLU A 78 5.92 -2.36 14.59
CA GLU A 78 5.97 -3.73 15.12
C GLU A 78 6.45 -4.75 14.08
N LYS A 79 5.96 -4.64 12.84
CA LYS A 79 6.37 -5.53 11.75
C LYS A 79 7.86 -5.36 11.44
N MET A 80 8.35 -4.13 11.41
CA MET A 80 9.74 -3.80 11.16
C MET A 80 10.64 -4.33 12.28
N GLU A 81 10.25 -4.19 13.55
CA GLU A 81 10.98 -4.80 14.67
C GLU A 81 11.05 -6.32 14.57
N LYS A 82 9.90 -6.96 14.28
CA LYS A 82 9.83 -8.42 14.02
C LYS A 82 10.74 -8.80 12.85
N ASN A 83 10.78 -8.01 11.78
CA ASN A 83 11.62 -8.23 10.60
C ASN A 83 13.12 -8.02 10.88
N ARG A 84 13.52 -7.08 11.72
CA ARG A 84 14.94 -6.85 12.10
C ARG A 84 15.53 -8.02 12.89
N LYS A 85 14.70 -8.71 13.67
CA LYS A 85 15.11 -9.88 14.46
C LYS A 85 15.24 -11.15 13.61
N ARG A 86 14.85 -11.11 12.34
CA ARG A 86 14.92 -12.24 11.42
C ARG A 86 16.39 -12.54 11.07
N PRO A 87 16.88 -13.79 11.20
CA PRO A 87 18.19 -14.15 10.65
C PRO A 87 18.30 -13.75 9.19
N TYR A 88 19.52 -13.38 8.77
CA TYR A 88 19.82 -12.95 7.41
C TYR A 88 19.19 -13.90 6.39
N ARG A 89 18.37 -13.34 5.52
CA ARG A 89 17.58 -14.03 4.48
C ARG A 89 16.53 -15.02 4.94
N HIS A 90 16.33 -15.31 6.23
CA HIS A 90 15.25 -16.20 6.68
C HIS A 90 15.13 -17.52 5.85
N GLY A 91 16.27 -18.05 5.39
CA GLY A 91 16.32 -19.24 4.52
C GLY A 91 16.05 -19.02 3.01
N LYS A 92 15.82 -17.79 2.53
CA LYS A 92 15.69 -17.47 1.10
C LYS A 92 17.04 -17.54 0.39
N LYS A 93 17.11 -18.29 -0.72
CA LYS A 93 18.33 -18.51 -1.51
C LYS A 93 18.72 -17.26 -2.31
N MET A 94 19.99 -17.23 -2.75
CA MET A 94 20.61 -16.20 -3.60
C MET A 94 20.04 -16.20 -5.03
N GLY A 95 18.77 -15.83 -5.16
CA GLY A 95 18.06 -15.68 -6.45
C GLY A 95 16.88 -14.71 -6.38
N ASP A 96 16.37 -14.42 -5.18
CA ASP A 96 15.21 -13.53 -4.96
C ASP A 96 15.56 -12.05 -4.80
N VAL A 97 16.83 -11.69 -4.97
CA VAL A 97 17.28 -10.28 -5.04
C VAL A 97 17.91 -10.15 -6.42
N GLY A 98 17.19 -9.48 -7.31
CA GLY A 98 17.48 -9.43 -8.74
C GLY A 98 18.94 -9.14 -9.06
N ARG A 99 19.41 -9.75 -10.14
CA ARG A 99 20.60 -9.27 -10.88
C ARG A 99 20.37 -7.85 -11.36
#